data_AF-A0A496U8B6-F1
#
_entry.id   AF-A0A496U8B6-F1
#
_cell.length_a   1.000
_cell.length_b   1.000
_cell.length_c   1.000
_cell.angle_alpha   90.00
_cell.angle_beta   90.00
_cell.angle_gamma   90.00
#
_symmetry.space_group_name_H-M   'P 1'
#
loop_
_entity.id
_entity.type
_entity.pdbx_description
1 polymer ?
#
loop_
_entity_poly.entity_id
_entity_poly.type
_entity_poly.pdbx_seq_one_letter_code
_entity_poly.pdbx_strand_id
1 'polypeptide(L)'
;MRANKTRLKQLLLGGLSLLAGLPFLTAGFSAKLLTGRLSRGLPATALIVFVSWYLAGFQGAALTAVCAAVTAIAARSRYSLLKTLYMSSGFTLLTAALLSLGFPGFMNLGESELEPLRDIYISAGLDSGTVDHVFSLITYYSPGIGAVQIVLGSILSVLFFQSLTLTSEGSAIKGKARFSMHWAVAWIPIVSLIILVTARMSHVPALALRIAKNLLVFSALPYGIEGLQVAVKWVKNLPGMALMLILSAVFAPPVVLGGLVLLGILDTWFDYRKKIDLRIERMKNEGSSDQNS
;
A
#
# COMPACT_ATOMS: atom_id res chain seq x y z
N MET A 1 4.48 -24.01 19.08
CA MET A 1 3.42 -23.15 18.51
C MET A 1 3.87 -21.78 17.97
N ARG A 2 4.79 -21.04 18.61
CA ARG A 2 5.23 -19.70 18.10
C ARG A 2 5.95 -19.74 16.74
N ALA A 3 6.76 -20.78 16.48
CA ALA A 3 7.50 -20.91 15.21
C ALA A 3 6.61 -21.03 13.96
N ASN A 4 5.49 -21.77 14.05
CA ASN A 4 4.54 -21.90 12.93
C ASN A 4 3.85 -20.58 12.58
N LYS A 5 3.51 -19.75 13.58
CA LYS A 5 2.89 -18.44 13.34
C LYS A 5 3.86 -17.48 12.63
N THR A 6 5.15 -17.54 12.92
CA THR A 6 6.17 -16.71 12.27
C THR A 6 6.39 -17.11 10.81
N ARG A 7 6.47 -18.42 10.51
CA ARG A 7 6.61 -18.91 9.13
C ARG A 7 5.39 -18.58 8.27
N LEU A 8 4.18 -18.76 8.80
CA LEU A 8 2.95 -18.38 8.09
C LEU A 8 2.92 -16.89 7.76
N LYS A 9 3.31 -16.03 8.72
CA LYS A 9 3.40 -14.58 8.49
C LYS A 9 4.41 -14.23 7.39
N GLN A 10 5.57 -14.89 7.36
CA GLN A 10 6.59 -14.68 6.32
C GLN A 10 6.07 -15.09 4.93
N LEU A 11 5.41 -16.25 4.82
CA LEU A 11 4.81 -16.70 3.57
C LEU A 11 3.71 -15.76 3.08
N LEU A 12 2.82 -15.33 3.98
CA LEU A 12 1.76 -14.38 3.62
C LEU A 12 2.32 -13.04 3.16
N LEU A 13 3.28 -12.46 3.89
CA LEU A 13 3.88 -11.18 3.51
C LEU A 13 4.72 -11.30 2.23
N GLY A 14 5.45 -12.40 2.05
CA GLY A 14 6.18 -12.67 0.80
C GLY A 14 5.23 -12.80 -0.39
N GLY A 15 4.15 -13.57 -0.24
CA GLY A 15 3.11 -13.71 -1.26
C GLY A 15 2.44 -12.37 -1.60
N LEU A 16 2.08 -11.58 -0.59
CA LEU A 16 1.50 -10.25 -0.79
C LEU A 16 2.49 -9.27 -1.46
N SER A 17 3.77 -9.28 -1.07
CA SER A 17 4.80 -8.49 -1.75
C SER A 17 4.96 -8.89 -3.20
N LEU A 18 4.90 -10.19 -3.52
CA LEU A 18 4.97 -10.68 -4.89
C LEU A 18 3.76 -10.26 -5.71
N LEU A 19 2.55 -10.30 -5.14
CA LEU A 19 1.32 -9.82 -5.78
C LEU A 19 1.38 -8.31 -6.07
N ALA A 20 2.01 -7.53 -5.18
CA ALA A 20 2.25 -6.11 -5.45
C ALA A 20 3.30 -5.90 -6.58
N GLY A 21 4.20 -6.86 -6.76
CA GLY A 21 5.15 -6.94 -7.86
C GLY A 21 6.47 -7.59 -7.43
N LEU A 22 7.13 -8.27 -8.37
CA LEU A 22 8.46 -8.88 -8.15
C LEU A 22 9.47 -7.91 -7.49
N PRO A 23 9.56 -6.62 -7.87
CA PRO A 23 10.50 -5.67 -7.27
C PRO A 23 10.37 -5.50 -5.75
N PHE A 24 9.17 -5.68 -5.19
CA PHE A 24 8.93 -5.50 -3.76
C PHE A 24 9.29 -6.73 -2.95
N LEU A 25 9.10 -7.92 -3.52
CA LEU A 25 9.59 -9.16 -2.91
C LEU A 25 11.12 -9.17 -2.85
N THR A 26 11.76 -8.87 -3.97
CA THR A 26 13.23 -8.82 -4.09
C THR A 26 13.81 -7.72 -3.21
N ALA A 27 13.14 -6.58 -3.06
CA ALA A 27 13.58 -5.50 -2.16
C ALA A 27 13.65 -5.96 -0.70
N GLY A 28 12.65 -6.69 -0.20
CA GLY A 28 12.64 -7.16 1.19
C GLY A 28 13.74 -8.18 1.49
N PHE A 29 14.05 -9.08 0.55
CA PHE A 29 15.19 -10.00 0.64
C PHE A 29 16.53 -9.27 0.58
N SER A 30 16.70 -8.36 -0.39
CA SER A 30 17.90 -7.54 -0.55
C SER A 30 18.17 -6.69 0.70
N ALA A 31 17.14 -6.08 1.28
CA ALA A 31 17.26 -5.34 2.53
C ALA A 31 17.81 -6.23 3.66
N LYS A 32 17.31 -7.48 3.78
CA LYS A 32 17.82 -8.45 4.78
C LYS A 32 19.31 -8.72 4.57
N LEU A 33 19.73 -9.00 3.35
CA LEU A 33 21.12 -9.29 3.01
C LEU A 33 22.03 -8.09 3.29
N LEU A 34 21.59 -6.88 2.94
CA LEU A 34 22.31 -5.64 3.21
C LEU A 34 22.41 -5.32 4.71
N THR A 35 21.44 -5.71 5.53
CA THR A 35 21.54 -5.51 6.99
C THR A 35 22.51 -6.46 7.70
N GLY A 36 22.88 -7.58 7.08
CA GLY A 36 23.90 -8.50 7.59
C GLY A 36 25.33 -7.99 7.31
N ARG A 37 26.27 -8.94 7.11
CA ARG A 37 27.65 -8.60 6.74
C ARG A 37 27.69 -8.00 5.32
N LEU A 38 28.03 -6.72 5.23
CA LEU A 38 28.01 -5.96 3.97
C LEU A 38 28.83 -6.62 2.86
N SER A 39 29.99 -7.20 3.20
CA SER A 39 30.89 -7.87 2.24
C SER A 39 30.27 -9.07 1.53
N ARG A 40 29.35 -9.80 2.17
CA ARG A 40 28.59 -10.90 1.56
C ARG A 40 27.23 -10.45 1.03
N GLY A 41 26.65 -9.42 1.65
CA GLY A 41 25.33 -8.90 1.30
C GLY A 41 25.31 -8.15 -0.04
N LEU A 42 26.35 -7.38 -0.35
CA LEU A 42 26.46 -6.62 -1.61
C LEU A 42 26.41 -7.49 -2.87
N PRO A 43 27.27 -8.52 -3.05
CA PRO A 43 27.24 -9.33 -4.26
C PRO A 43 25.91 -10.10 -4.42
N ALA A 44 25.35 -10.61 -3.32
CA ALA A 44 24.05 -11.27 -3.35
C ALA A 44 22.91 -10.30 -3.71
N THR A 45 22.96 -9.06 -3.22
CA THR A 45 21.99 -8.02 -3.57
C THR A 45 22.11 -7.62 -5.04
N ALA A 46 23.34 -7.47 -5.55
CA ALA A 46 23.58 -7.19 -6.97
C ALA A 46 22.97 -8.28 -7.87
N LEU A 47 23.13 -9.55 -7.50
CA LEU A 47 22.51 -10.67 -8.20
C LEU A 47 20.97 -10.58 -8.18
N ILE A 48 20.37 -10.28 -7.03
CA ILE A 48 18.91 -10.14 -6.91
C ILE A 48 18.39 -8.95 -7.73
N VAL A 49 19.09 -7.82 -7.73
CA VAL A 49 18.75 -6.65 -8.54
C VAL A 49 18.88 -6.99 -10.03
N PHE A 50 19.90 -7.76 -10.42
CA PHE A 50 20.04 -8.24 -11.79
C PHE A 50 18.90 -9.17 -12.21
N VAL A 51 18.46 -10.09 -11.34
CA VAL A 51 17.29 -10.93 -11.60
C VAL A 51 16.02 -10.09 -11.75
N SER A 52 15.86 -9.07 -10.90
CA SER A 52 14.73 -8.13 -11.03
C SER A 52 14.82 -7.31 -12.32
N TRP A 53 16.02 -6.96 -12.78
CA TRP A 53 16.23 -6.29 -14.06
C TRP A 53 15.82 -7.18 -15.24
N TYR A 54 16.26 -8.43 -15.21
CA TYR A 54 15.97 -9.41 -16.25
C TYR A 54 14.47 -9.71 -16.38
N LEU A 55 13.76 -9.82 -15.24
CA LEU A 55 12.35 -10.22 -15.22
C LEU A 55 11.35 -9.04 -15.27
N ALA A 56 11.71 -7.88 -14.70
CA ALA A 56 10.80 -6.73 -14.56
C ALA A 56 11.37 -5.43 -15.16
N GLY A 57 12.45 -5.52 -15.93
CA GLY A 57 13.09 -4.39 -16.60
C GLY A 57 13.87 -3.47 -15.66
N PHE A 58 14.42 -2.41 -16.26
CA PHE A 58 15.19 -1.38 -15.56
C PHE A 58 14.43 -0.71 -14.42
N GLN A 59 13.14 -0.43 -14.63
CA GLN A 59 12.29 0.21 -13.64
C GLN A 59 12.15 -0.68 -12.40
N GLY A 60 11.89 -1.99 -12.58
CA GLY A 60 11.79 -2.94 -11.49
C GLY A 60 13.10 -3.07 -10.69
N ALA A 61 14.24 -3.10 -11.38
CA ALA A 61 15.56 -3.13 -10.74
C ALA A 61 15.84 -1.87 -9.89
N ALA A 62 15.53 -0.69 -10.45
CA ALA A 62 15.71 0.58 -9.76
C ALA A 62 14.83 0.68 -8.50
N LEU A 63 13.54 0.29 -8.59
CA LEU A 63 12.66 0.24 -7.42
C LEU A 63 13.17 -0.74 -6.36
N THR A 64 13.62 -1.92 -6.78
CA THR A 64 14.20 -2.93 -5.89
C THR A 64 15.39 -2.35 -5.12
N ALA A 65 16.33 -1.75 -5.84
CA ALA A 65 17.56 -1.22 -5.28
C ALA A 65 17.29 -0.08 -4.29
N VAL A 66 16.44 0.88 -4.66
CA VAL A 66 16.11 2.02 -3.79
C VAL A 66 15.36 1.58 -2.55
N CYS A 67 14.30 0.76 -2.71
CA CYS A 67 13.53 0.26 -1.58
C CYS A 67 14.40 -0.56 -0.61
N ALA A 68 15.26 -1.44 -1.14
CA ALA A 68 16.17 -2.25 -0.34
C ALA A 68 17.21 -1.39 0.40
N ALA A 69 17.85 -0.44 -0.30
CA ALA A 69 18.87 0.42 0.27
C ALA A 69 18.31 1.30 1.40
N VAL A 70 17.18 1.98 1.16
CA VAL A 70 16.54 2.85 2.16
C VAL A 70 16.10 2.03 3.38
N THR A 71 15.52 0.85 3.16
CA THR A 71 15.10 -0.04 4.25
C THR A 71 16.30 -0.54 5.07
N ALA A 72 17.39 -0.92 4.41
CA ALA A 72 18.61 -1.38 5.07
C ALA A 72 19.31 -0.25 5.85
N ILE A 73 19.37 0.96 5.29
CA ILE A 73 19.88 2.16 5.97
C ILE A 73 19.04 2.47 7.20
N ALA A 74 17.71 2.50 7.06
CA ALA A 74 16.81 2.77 8.18
C ALA A 74 16.94 1.73 9.30
N ALA A 75 17.08 0.45 8.95
CA ALA A 75 17.31 -0.63 9.91
C ALA A 75 18.66 -0.49 10.64
N ARG A 76 19.74 -0.16 9.92
CA ARG A 76 21.07 0.09 10.52
C ARG A 76 21.07 1.32 11.43
N SER A 77 20.37 2.37 11.04
CA SER A 77 20.17 3.59 11.83
C SER A 77 19.13 3.44 12.96
N ARG A 78 18.58 2.23 13.14
CA ARG A 78 17.59 1.90 14.19
C ARG A 78 16.36 2.83 14.19
N TYR A 79 15.92 3.26 13.01
CA TYR A 79 14.71 4.05 12.89
C TYR A 79 13.47 3.23 13.28
N SER A 80 12.43 3.95 13.71
CA SER A 80 11.13 3.34 14.00
C SER A 80 10.52 2.74 12.74
N LEU A 81 9.64 1.74 12.91
CA LEU A 81 8.94 1.11 11.79
C LEU A 81 8.20 2.12 10.92
N LEU A 82 7.49 3.06 11.55
CA LEU A 82 6.72 4.09 10.86
C LEU A 82 7.61 5.02 10.02
N LYS A 83 8.76 5.45 10.57
CA LYS A 83 9.73 6.27 9.84
C LYS A 83 10.33 5.49 8.65
N THR A 84 10.60 4.20 8.84
CA THR A 84 11.11 3.34 7.76
C THR A 84 10.09 3.17 6.64
N LEU A 85 8.80 2.97 6.98
CA LEU A 85 7.72 2.87 6.01
C LEU A 85 7.58 4.17 5.19
N TYR A 86 7.61 5.33 5.84
CA TYR A 86 7.55 6.61 5.13
C TYR A 86 8.76 6.86 4.24
N MET A 87 9.98 6.63 4.74
CA MET A 87 11.18 6.81 3.93
C MET A 87 11.21 5.85 2.75
N SER A 88 11.02 4.55 2.97
CA SER A 88 11.06 3.54 1.90
C SER A 88 10.01 3.84 0.84
N SER A 89 8.76 4.10 1.23
CA SER A 89 7.68 4.40 0.28
C SER A 89 7.90 5.74 -0.44
N GLY A 90 8.33 6.78 0.27
CA GLY A 90 8.55 8.10 -0.30
C GLY A 90 9.70 8.13 -1.32
N PHE A 91 10.85 7.53 -0.97
CA PHE A 91 11.98 7.44 -1.91
C PHE A 91 11.66 6.53 -3.10
N THR A 92 10.98 5.40 -2.88
CA THR A 92 10.58 4.51 -3.98
C THR A 92 9.60 5.20 -4.93
N LEU A 93 8.61 5.93 -4.40
CA LEU A 93 7.67 6.72 -5.20
C LEU A 93 8.36 7.85 -5.96
N LEU A 94 9.32 8.56 -5.33
CA LEU A 94 10.10 9.59 -6.01
C LEU A 94 10.92 9.00 -7.16
N THR A 95 11.58 7.86 -6.94
CA THR A 95 12.30 7.13 -8.01
C THR A 95 11.34 6.73 -9.12
N ALA A 96 10.15 6.22 -8.79
CA ALA A 96 9.15 5.87 -9.77
C ALA A 96 8.67 7.06 -10.60
N ALA A 97 8.43 8.20 -9.96
CA ALA A 97 8.04 9.45 -10.63
C ALA A 97 9.14 9.93 -11.59
N LEU A 98 10.41 9.88 -11.18
CA LEU A 98 11.54 10.23 -12.04
C LEU A 98 11.68 9.26 -13.23
N LEU A 99 11.54 7.96 -13.00
CA LEU A 99 11.55 6.96 -14.08
C LEU A 99 10.39 7.18 -15.06
N SER A 100 9.23 7.60 -14.57
CA SER A 100 8.06 7.86 -15.40
C SER A 100 8.23 9.04 -16.37
N LEU A 101 9.25 9.89 -16.17
CA LEU A 101 9.63 10.94 -17.12
C LEU A 101 10.43 10.39 -18.30
N GLY A 102 11.21 9.31 -18.09
CA GLY A 102 12.08 8.72 -19.11
C GLY A 102 11.55 7.41 -19.72
N PHE A 103 10.59 6.76 -19.08
CA PHE A 103 10.04 5.47 -19.50
C PHE A 103 8.51 5.56 -19.63
N PRO A 104 7.98 5.83 -20.84
CA PRO A 104 6.54 5.73 -21.09
C PRO A 104 6.04 4.31 -20.75
N GLY A 105 4.82 4.21 -20.25
CA GLY A 105 4.18 2.94 -19.89
C GLY A 105 4.44 2.39 -18.50
N PHE A 106 5.31 3.02 -17.73
CA PHE A 106 5.58 2.55 -16.37
C PHE A 106 4.48 2.93 -15.37
N MET A 107 4.27 4.24 -15.16
CA MET A 107 3.11 4.76 -14.41
C MET A 107 2.14 5.54 -15.30
N ASN A 108 2.58 5.96 -16.48
CA ASN A 108 1.80 6.68 -17.47
C ASN A 108 1.53 5.71 -18.62
N LEU A 109 0.49 4.88 -18.47
CA LEU A 109 0.10 3.94 -19.52
C LEU A 109 -0.37 4.71 -20.75
N GLY A 110 0.09 4.26 -21.91
CA GLY A 110 -0.37 4.75 -23.22
C GLY A 110 -1.48 3.85 -23.78
N GLU A 111 -2.26 4.38 -24.73
CA GLU A 111 -3.28 3.58 -25.42
C GLU A 111 -2.67 2.40 -26.19
N SER A 112 -1.49 2.59 -26.81
CA SER A 112 -0.78 1.56 -27.57
C SER A 112 -0.30 0.38 -26.72
N GLU A 113 -0.12 0.55 -25.42
CA GLU A 113 0.33 -0.52 -24.52
C GLU A 113 -0.83 -1.44 -24.11
N LEU A 114 -2.05 -0.92 -24.18
CA LEU A 114 -3.25 -1.66 -23.83
C LEU A 114 -3.92 -2.27 -25.06
N GLU A 115 -3.53 -1.88 -26.27
CA GLU A 115 -4.11 -2.38 -27.53
C GLU A 115 -4.19 -3.92 -27.63
N PRO A 116 -3.14 -4.70 -27.27
CA PRO A 116 -3.24 -6.17 -27.30
C PRO A 116 -4.28 -6.73 -26.31
N LEU A 117 -4.43 -6.08 -25.14
CA LEU A 117 -5.43 -6.48 -24.15
C LEU A 117 -6.84 -6.13 -24.62
N ARG A 118 -6.99 -4.97 -25.28
CA ARG A 118 -8.26 -4.52 -25.85
C ARG A 118 -8.80 -5.55 -26.84
N ASP A 119 -7.95 -6.03 -27.76
CA ASP A 119 -8.34 -7.03 -28.76
C ASP A 119 -8.74 -8.37 -28.12
N ILE A 120 -8.07 -8.77 -27.04
CA ILE A 120 -8.42 -9.97 -26.27
C ILE A 120 -9.81 -9.83 -25.64
N TYR A 121 -10.14 -8.68 -25.04
CA TYR A 121 -11.44 -8.48 -24.41
C TYR A 121 -12.58 -8.38 -25.43
N ILE A 122 -12.34 -7.72 -26.56
CA ILE A 122 -13.32 -7.65 -27.65
C ILE A 122 -13.55 -9.04 -28.25
N SER A 123 -12.50 -9.81 -28.51
CA SER A 123 -12.62 -11.18 -29.01
C SER A 123 -13.26 -12.14 -28.00
N ALA A 124 -13.18 -11.86 -26.70
CA ALA A 124 -13.92 -12.56 -25.65
C ALA A 124 -15.43 -12.21 -25.61
N GLY A 125 -15.90 -11.33 -26.49
CA GLY A 125 -17.32 -10.98 -26.65
C GLY A 125 -17.79 -9.78 -25.84
N LEU A 126 -16.87 -8.97 -25.29
CA LEU A 126 -17.23 -7.71 -24.64
C LEU A 126 -17.51 -6.61 -25.67
N ASP A 127 -18.48 -5.76 -25.35
CA ASP A 127 -18.83 -4.59 -26.15
C ASP A 127 -17.65 -3.63 -26.29
N SER A 128 -17.34 -3.24 -27.53
CA SER A 128 -16.17 -2.40 -27.84
C SER A 128 -16.26 -1.03 -27.17
N GLY A 129 -17.46 -0.42 -27.10
CA GLY A 129 -17.64 0.87 -26.44
C GLY A 129 -17.35 0.81 -24.95
N THR A 130 -17.77 -0.28 -24.31
CA THR A 130 -17.50 -0.55 -22.88
C THR A 130 -16.01 -0.78 -22.64
N VAL A 131 -15.35 -1.58 -23.48
CA VAL A 131 -13.90 -1.83 -23.39
C VAL A 131 -13.12 -0.52 -23.57
N ASP A 132 -13.46 0.28 -24.57
CA ASP A 132 -12.83 1.58 -24.84
C ASP A 132 -12.99 2.55 -23.66
N HIS A 133 -14.18 2.58 -23.07
CA HIS A 133 -14.43 3.39 -21.88
C HIS A 133 -13.56 2.93 -20.69
N VAL A 134 -13.49 1.63 -20.40
CA VAL A 134 -12.66 1.10 -19.31
C VAL A 134 -11.18 1.41 -19.54
N PHE A 135 -10.70 1.25 -20.77
CA PHE A 135 -9.29 1.44 -21.10
C PHE A 135 -8.91 2.93 -21.02
N SER A 136 -9.77 3.82 -21.50
CA SER A 136 -9.57 5.27 -21.33
C SER A 136 -9.50 5.68 -19.84
N LEU A 137 -10.32 5.07 -18.98
CA LEU A 137 -10.25 5.29 -17.53
C LEU A 137 -8.93 4.77 -16.95
N ILE A 138 -8.48 3.57 -17.34
CA ILE A 138 -7.21 3.01 -16.89
C ILE A 138 -6.05 3.94 -17.25
N THR A 139 -5.94 4.38 -18.50
CA THR A 139 -4.92 5.33 -18.98
C THR A 139 -4.99 6.66 -18.24
N TYR A 140 -6.20 7.14 -17.94
CA TYR A 140 -6.40 8.41 -17.25
C TYR A 140 -5.92 8.37 -15.79
N TYR A 141 -6.23 7.27 -15.09
CA TYR A 141 -5.92 7.06 -13.66
C TYR A 141 -4.64 6.27 -13.39
N SER A 142 -3.95 5.80 -14.43
CA SER A 142 -2.73 4.99 -14.30
C SER A 142 -1.68 5.61 -13.38
N PRO A 143 -1.45 6.95 -13.38
CA PRO A 143 -0.42 7.53 -12.51
C PRO A 143 -0.77 7.36 -11.02
N GLY A 144 -2.04 7.59 -10.66
CA GLY A 144 -2.54 7.42 -9.31
C GLY A 144 -2.53 5.95 -8.89
N ILE A 145 -2.98 5.04 -9.77
CA ILE A 145 -2.97 3.59 -9.51
C ILE A 145 -1.53 3.09 -9.31
N GLY A 146 -0.60 3.46 -10.19
CA GLY A 146 0.81 3.13 -10.08
C GLY A 146 1.42 3.65 -8.79
N ALA A 147 1.10 4.89 -8.39
CA ALA A 147 1.59 5.46 -7.13
C ALA A 147 1.09 4.66 -5.92
N VAL A 148 -0.18 4.25 -5.91
CA VAL A 148 -0.77 3.41 -4.87
C VAL A 148 -0.07 2.05 -4.81
N GLN A 149 0.11 1.39 -5.95
CA GLN A 149 0.78 0.09 -6.03
C GLN A 149 2.21 0.17 -5.51
N ILE A 150 2.95 1.23 -5.86
CA ILE A 150 4.34 1.40 -5.46
C ILE A 150 4.47 1.65 -3.96
N VAL A 151 3.64 2.54 -3.40
CA VAL A 151 3.65 2.79 -1.95
C VAL A 151 3.23 1.54 -1.18
N LEU A 152 2.16 0.85 -1.60
CA LEU A 152 1.70 -0.36 -0.93
C LEU A 152 2.74 -1.49 -1.03
N GLY A 153 3.35 -1.67 -2.21
CA GLY A 153 4.44 -2.61 -2.43
C GLY A 153 5.65 -2.34 -1.52
N SER A 154 6.07 -1.08 -1.39
CA SER A 154 7.15 -0.69 -0.48
C SER A 154 6.80 -0.96 0.99
N ILE A 155 5.55 -0.69 1.41
CA ILE A 155 5.07 -1.03 2.75
C ILE A 155 5.17 -2.54 3.00
N LEU A 156 4.66 -3.35 2.07
CA LEU A 156 4.69 -4.81 2.16
C LEU A 156 6.13 -5.34 2.20
N SER A 157 7.02 -4.79 1.37
CA SER A 157 8.46 -5.09 1.37
C SER A 157 9.12 -4.85 2.73
N VAL A 158 8.87 -3.70 3.36
CA VAL A 158 9.41 -3.39 4.70
C VAL A 158 8.84 -4.32 5.77
N LEU A 159 7.54 -4.62 5.73
CA LEU A 159 6.91 -5.56 6.66
C LEU A 159 7.44 -6.99 6.47
N PHE A 160 7.68 -7.39 5.22
CA PHE A 160 8.31 -8.67 4.89
C PHE A 160 9.74 -8.72 5.43
N PHE A 161 10.56 -7.69 5.18
CA PHE A 161 11.89 -7.55 5.76
C PHE A 161 11.87 -7.65 7.30
N GLN A 162 10.94 -6.96 7.97
CA GLN A 162 10.78 -7.05 9.42
C GLN A 162 10.45 -8.49 9.86
N SER A 163 9.60 -9.19 9.12
CA SER A 163 9.26 -10.58 9.39
C SER A 163 10.45 -11.54 9.25
N LEU A 164 11.39 -11.24 8.34
CA LEU A 164 12.60 -12.03 8.13
C LEU A 164 13.68 -11.79 9.20
N THR A 165 13.71 -10.60 9.78
CA THR A 165 14.74 -10.19 10.78
C THR A 165 14.35 -10.54 12.22
N LEU A 166 13.05 -10.66 12.51
CA LEU A 166 12.54 -11.08 13.83
C LEU A 166 13.11 -12.43 14.33
N THR A 167 13.54 -13.30 13.42
CA THR A 167 14.09 -14.63 13.73
C THR A 167 15.60 -14.65 14.03
N SER A 168 16.36 -13.61 13.68
CA SER A 168 17.82 -13.73 13.60
C SER A 168 18.59 -13.10 14.77
N GLU A 169 18.15 -11.97 15.36
CA GLU A 169 18.95 -11.30 16.42
C GLU A 169 18.17 -10.18 17.17
N GLY A 170 16.84 -10.31 17.24
CA GLY A 170 15.96 -9.20 17.62
C GLY A 170 15.67 -8.28 16.43
N SER A 171 14.48 -7.69 16.40
CA SER A 171 14.04 -6.88 15.27
C SER A 171 14.93 -5.64 15.10
N ALA A 172 15.62 -5.52 13.95
CA ALA A 172 16.40 -4.33 13.59
C ALA A 172 15.53 -3.06 13.55
N ILE A 173 14.23 -3.23 13.27
CA ILE A 173 13.22 -2.18 13.29
C ILE A 173 12.22 -2.50 14.41
N LYS A 174 12.21 -1.68 15.48
CA LYS A 174 11.31 -1.87 16.63
C LYS A 174 10.06 -0.98 16.53
N GLY A 175 8.95 -1.48 17.05
CA GLY A 175 7.68 -0.74 17.18
C GLY A 175 6.49 -1.39 16.49
N LYS A 176 5.28 -1.08 16.98
CA LYS A 176 4.02 -1.35 16.26
C LYS A 176 3.79 -0.21 15.26
N ALA A 177 3.50 -0.52 14.00
CA ALA A 177 3.03 0.49 13.06
C ALA A 177 1.61 0.87 13.47
N ARG A 178 1.47 1.97 14.20
CA ARG A 178 0.19 2.66 14.35
C ARG A 178 0.24 3.82 13.39
N PHE A 179 -0.36 3.66 12.21
CA PHE A 179 -0.57 4.79 11.34
C PHE A 179 -1.58 5.73 12.02
N SER A 180 -1.20 7.00 12.06
CA SER A 180 -2.08 8.10 12.43
C SER A 180 -1.77 9.22 11.44
N MET A 181 -2.75 9.53 10.61
CA MET A 181 -2.62 10.59 9.61
C MET A 181 -2.60 11.95 10.30
N HIS A 182 -1.62 12.80 9.99
CA HIS A 182 -1.62 14.18 10.46
C HIS A 182 -2.72 14.97 9.73
N TRP A 183 -3.40 15.89 10.43
CA TRP A 183 -4.51 16.68 9.86
C TRP A 183 -4.12 17.42 8.57
N ALA A 184 -2.85 17.80 8.44
CA ALA A 184 -2.32 18.46 7.25
C ALA A 184 -2.52 17.63 5.96
N VAL A 185 -2.48 16.29 6.05
CA VAL A 185 -2.66 15.42 4.88
C VAL A 185 -4.12 15.39 4.42
N ALA A 186 -5.07 15.79 5.27
CA ALA A 186 -6.48 15.90 4.90
C ALA A 186 -6.75 17.02 3.90
N TRP A 187 -5.86 18.01 3.75
CA TRP A 187 -6.01 19.05 2.75
C TRP A 187 -5.83 18.56 1.32
N ILE A 188 -5.06 17.49 1.08
CA ILE A 188 -4.81 16.94 -0.25
C ILE A 188 -6.13 16.54 -0.95
N PRO A 189 -6.99 15.68 -0.36
CA PRO A 189 -8.28 15.35 -0.96
C PRO A 189 -9.24 16.54 -0.98
N ILE A 190 -9.22 17.42 0.02
CA ILE A 190 -10.10 18.61 0.06
C ILE A 190 -9.81 19.53 -1.13
N VAL A 191 -8.54 19.91 -1.34
CA VAL A 191 -8.13 20.76 -2.47
C VAL A 191 -8.45 20.07 -3.80
N SER A 192 -8.22 18.77 -3.89
CA SER A 192 -8.55 18.01 -5.10
C SER A 192 -10.06 18.01 -5.39
N LEU A 193 -10.90 17.82 -4.37
CA LEU A 193 -12.36 17.91 -4.50
C LEU A 193 -12.81 19.32 -4.88
N ILE A 194 -12.21 20.36 -4.32
CA ILE A 194 -12.49 21.76 -4.69
C ILE A 194 -12.23 21.95 -6.19
N ILE A 195 -11.09 21.49 -6.71
CA ILE A 195 -10.78 21.57 -8.14
C ILE A 195 -11.85 20.85 -8.99
N LEU A 196 -12.30 19.66 -8.55
CA LEU A 196 -13.35 18.91 -9.26
C LEU A 196 -14.70 19.63 -9.25
N VAL A 197 -15.08 20.27 -8.14
CA VAL A 197 -16.33 21.03 -8.02
C VAL A 197 -16.26 22.30 -8.86
N THR A 198 -15.15 23.05 -8.77
CA THR A 198 -14.92 24.26 -9.58
C THR A 198 -14.94 23.94 -11.06
N ALA A 199 -14.41 22.79 -11.49
CA ALA A 199 -14.46 22.36 -12.89
C ALA A 199 -15.89 22.16 -13.43
N ARG A 200 -16.91 22.03 -12.57
CA ARG A 200 -18.32 22.00 -12.98
C ARG A 200 -18.91 23.41 -13.21
N MET A 201 -18.33 24.42 -12.58
CA MET A 201 -18.82 25.80 -12.59
C MET A 201 -17.98 26.72 -13.49
N SER A 202 -16.74 26.35 -13.78
CA SER A 202 -15.78 27.18 -14.49
C SER A 202 -14.78 26.33 -15.27
N HIS A 203 -14.14 26.93 -16.28
CA HIS A 203 -13.13 26.25 -17.09
C HIS A 203 -11.85 26.03 -16.28
N VAL A 204 -11.57 24.77 -15.93
CA VAL A 204 -10.33 24.34 -15.27
C VAL A 204 -9.44 23.65 -16.31
N PRO A 205 -8.12 23.93 -16.36
CA PRO A 205 -7.21 23.26 -17.28
C PRO A 205 -7.27 21.73 -17.13
N ALA A 206 -7.32 21.00 -18.25
CA ALA A 206 -7.44 19.54 -18.27
C ALA A 206 -6.34 18.84 -17.45
N LEU A 207 -5.12 19.39 -17.47
CA LEU A 207 -3.98 18.91 -16.67
C LEU A 207 -4.26 19.01 -15.16
N ALA A 208 -4.77 20.14 -14.70
CA ALA A 208 -5.08 20.36 -13.28
C ALA A 208 -6.18 19.38 -12.80
N LEU A 209 -7.19 19.14 -13.65
CA LEU A 209 -8.24 18.16 -13.37
C LEU A 209 -7.68 16.73 -13.31
N ARG A 210 -6.77 16.36 -14.22
CA ARG A 210 -6.11 15.04 -14.22
C ARG A 210 -5.27 14.83 -12.98
N ILE A 211 -4.51 15.85 -12.56
CA ILE A 211 -3.71 15.81 -11.32
C ILE A 211 -4.63 15.64 -10.10
N ALA A 212 -5.67 16.45 -9.97
CA ALA A 212 -6.59 16.38 -8.84
C ALA A 212 -7.26 14.99 -8.73
N LYS A 213 -7.72 14.43 -9.85
CA LYS A 213 -8.32 13.08 -9.89
C LYS A 213 -7.32 11.98 -9.50
N ASN A 214 -6.08 12.04 -9.99
CA ASN A 214 -5.05 11.06 -9.61
C ASN A 214 -4.59 11.21 -8.15
N LEU A 215 -4.54 12.44 -7.63
CA LEU A 215 -4.30 12.70 -6.21
C LEU A 215 -5.42 12.15 -5.32
N LEU A 216 -6.67 12.19 -5.78
CA LEU A 216 -7.78 11.54 -5.06
C LEU A 216 -7.59 10.02 -4.99
N VAL A 217 -7.23 9.38 -6.11
CA VAL A 217 -6.91 7.94 -6.12
C VAL A 217 -5.75 7.63 -5.17
N PHE A 218 -4.67 8.42 -5.22
CA PHE A 218 -3.53 8.23 -4.34
C PHE A 218 -3.86 8.43 -2.86
N SER A 219 -4.61 9.49 -2.54
CA SER A 219 -4.99 9.80 -1.16
C SER A 219 -5.99 8.80 -0.57
N ALA A 220 -6.70 8.03 -1.40
CA ALA A 220 -7.53 6.93 -0.92
C ALA A 220 -6.71 5.86 -0.17
N LEU A 221 -5.43 5.65 -0.51
CA LEU A 221 -4.58 4.64 0.12
C LEU A 221 -4.41 4.85 1.63
N PRO A 222 -3.90 6.00 2.14
CA PRO A 222 -3.72 6.19 3.57
C PRO A 222 -5.05 6.12 4.34
N TYR A 223 -6.16 6.65 3.80
CA TYR A 223 -7.48 6.47 4.43
C TYR A 223 -7.92 5.01 4.42
N GLY A 224 -7.72 4.28 3.33
CA GLY A 224 -8.00 2.85 3.25
C GLY A 224 -7.22 2.05 4.29
N ILE A 225 -5.95 2.39 4.54
CA ILE A 225 -5.11 1.77 5.58
C ILE A 225 -5.67 2.05 6.99
N GLU A 226 -6.14 3.27 7.26
CA GLU A 226 -6.78 3.61 8.54
C GLU A 226 -8.10 2.87 8.72
N GLY A 227 -8.96 2.83 7.70
CA GLY A 227 -10.21 2.08 7.72
C GLY A 227 -9.99 0.57 7.87
N LEU A 228 -8.94 0.02 7.26
CA LEU A 228 -8.57 -1.38 7.42
C LEU A 228 -8.22 -1.70 8.88
N GLN A 229 -7.54 -0.80 9.58
CA GLN A 229 -7.25 -0.99 11.01
C GLN A 229 -8.52 -1.00 11.86
N VAL A 230 -9.50 -0.16 11.53
CA VAL A 230 -10.83 -0.18 12.17
C VAL A 230 -11.54 -1.51 11.90
N ALA A 231 -11.57 -1.94 10.63
CA ALA A 231 -12.19 -3.20 10.23
C ALA A 231 -11.54 -4.42 10.92
N VAL A 232 -10.20 -4.46 10.98
CA VAL A 232 -9.47 -5.51 11.72
C VAL A 232 -9.81 -5.50 13.21
N LYS A 233 -10.03 -4.32 13.81
CA LYS A 233 -10.47 -4.21 15.20
C LYS A 233 -11.89 -4.75 15.39
N TRP A 234 -12.80 -4.48 14.45
CA TRP A 234 -14.14 -5.05 14.46
C TRP A 234 -14.13 -6.57 14.31
N VAL A 235 -13.35 -7.11 13.38
CA VAL A 235 -13.18 -8.57 13.19
C VAL A 235 -12.74 -9.28 14.45
N LYS A 236 -11.85 -8.67 15.24
CA LYS A 236 -11.37 -9.26 16.49
C LYS A 236 -12.39 -9.24 17.62
N ASN A 237 -13.35 -8.32 17.56
CA ASN A 237 -14.26 -8.04 18.67
C ASN A 237 -15.71 -8.47 18.38
N LEU A 238 -16.06 -8.76 17.13
CA LEU A 238 -17.40 -9.14 16.70
C LEU A 238 -17.38 -10.51 16.00
N PRO A 239 -18.03 -11.55 16.56
CA PRO A 239 -18.13 -12.85 15.90
C PRO A 239 -18.88 -12.72 14.56
N GLY A 240 -18.42 -13.43 13.52
CA GLY A 240 -19.04 -13.42 12.18
C GLY A 240 -18.60 -12.27 11.26
N MET A 241 -17.99 -11.20 11.79
CA MET A 241 -17.60 -10.05 10.96
C MET A 241 -16.45 -10.35 9.98
N ALA A 242 -15.59 -11.32 10.32
CA ALA A 242 -14.56 -11.82 9.40
C ALA A 242 -15.17 -12.39 8.12
N LEU A 243 -16.18 -13.25 8.26
CA LEU A 243 -16.85 -13.90 7.13
C LEU A 243 -17.58 -12.86 6.28
N MET A 244 -18.31 -11.93 6.90
CA MET A 244 -19.00 -10.85 6.19
C MET A 244 -18.03 -9.97 5.38
N LEU A 245 -16.87 -9.64 5.94
CA LEU A 245 -15.85 -8.85 5.23
C LEU A 245 -15.22 -9.65 4.08
N ILE A 246 -14.95 -10.94 4.27
CA ILE A 246 -14.43 -11.80 3.20
C ILE A 246 -15.46 -11.92 2.07
N LEU A 247 -16.72 -12.22 2.39
CA LEU A 247 -17.80 -12.31 1.40
C LEU A 247 -17.97 -10.99 0.66
N SER A 248 -18.05 -9.87 1.39
CA SER A 248 -18.14 -8.54 0.77
C SER A 248 -16.93 -8.23 -0.11
N ALA A 249 -15.73 -8.63 0.30
CA ALA A 249 -14.51 -8.39 -0.48
C ALA A 249 -14.47 -9.21 -1.78
N VAL A 250 -15.09 -10.39 -1.80
CA VAL A 250 -15.19 -11.24 -2.99
C VAL A 250 -16.31 -10.78 -3.93
N PHE A 251 -17.49 -10.48 -3.39
CA PHE A 251 -18.67 -10.17 -4.20
C PHE A 251 -18.87 -8.69 -4.53
N ALA A 252 -18.34 -7.79 -3.70
CA ALA A 252 -18.45 -6.35 -3.88
C ALA A 252 -17.13 -5.60 -3.55
N PRO A 253 -16.00 -5.92 -4.20
CA PRO A 253 -14.72 -5.27 -3.92
C PRO A 253 -14.76 -3.72 -3.95
N PRO A 254 -15.43 -3.05 -4.93
CA PRO A 254 -15.50 -1.60 -4.95
C PRO A 254 -16.19 -1.00 -3.72
N VAL A 255 -17.25 -1.68 -3.22
CA VAL A 255 -18.00 -1.24 -2.04
C VAL A 255 -17.14 -1.39 -0.79
N VAL A 256 -16.39 -2.48 -0.67
CA VAL A 256 -15.46 -2.68 0.46
C VAL A 256 -14.35 -1.64 0.44
N LEU A 257 -13.75 -1.38 -0.71
CA LEU A 257 -12.70 -0.37 -0.84
C LEU A 257 -13.22 1.02 -0.48
N GLY A 258 -14.39 1.41 -1.00
CA GLY A 258 -15.03 2.68 -0.65
C GLY A 258 -15.39 2.77 0.83
N GLY A 259 -15.95 1.72 1.39
CA GLY A 259 -16.29 1.62 2.82
C GLY A 259 -15.07 1.75 3.72
N LEU A 260 -13.95 1.12 3.36
CA LEU A 260 -12.68 1.26 4.09
C LEU A 260 -12.16 2.71 4.05
N VAL A 261 -12.19 3.36 2.88
CA VAL A 261 -11.78 4.77 2.78
C VAL A 261 -12.67 5.65 3.67
N LEU A 262 -13.98 5.47 3.62
CA LEU A 262 -14.92 6.22 4.46
C LEU A 262 -14.69 5.97 5.95
N LEU A 263 -14.48 4.72 6.36
CA LEU A 263 -14.13 4.38 7.74
C LEU A 263 -12.83 5.04 8.19
N GLY A 264 -11.83 5.10 7.31
CA GLY A 264 -10.57 5.77 7.59
C GLY A 264 -10.71 7.28 7.74
N ILE A 265 -11.52 7.93 6.89
CA ILE A 265 -11.86 9.34 7.03
C ILE A 265 -12.55 9.53 8.38
N LEU A 266 -13.60 8.76 8.67
CA LEU A 266 -14.32 8.86 9.94
C LEU A 266 -13.42 8.67 11.16
N ASP A 267 -12.50 7.70 11.14
CA ASP A 267 -11.56 7.48 12.23
C ASP A 267 -10.54 8.62 12.40
N THR A 268 -10.08 9.21 11.30
CA THR A 268 -9.16 10.36 11.32
C THR A 268 -9.78 11.57 12.03
N TRP A 269 -11.10 11.78 11.88
CA TRP A 269 -11.79 12.96 12.40
C TRP A 269 -12.46 12.72 13.77
N PHE A 270 -12.99 11.52 14.01
CA PHE A 270 -13.77 11.19 15.23
C PHE A 270 -13.04 10.28 16.23
N ASP A 271 -11.81 9.84 15.91
CA ASP A 271 -10.97 8.95 16.73
C ASP A 271 -11.74 7.70 17.20
N TYR A 272 -12.37 7.00 16.25
CA TYR A 272 -13.20 5.82 16.52
C TYR A 272 -12.40 4.71 17.23
N ARG A 273 -11.13 4.53 16.88
CA ARG A 273 -10.24 3.58 17.55
C ARG A 273 -10.18 3.86 19.05
N LYS A 274 -9.98 5.11 19.48
CA LYS A 274 -9.94 5.48 20.90
C LYS A 274 -11.29 5.26 21.60
N LYS A 275 -12.40 5.60 20.93
CA LYS A 275 -13.75 5.36 21.49
C LYS A 275 -14.03 3.88 21.74
N ILE A 276 -13.59 2.98 20.84
CA ILE A 276 -13.74 1.53 21.04
C ILE A 276 -12.90 1.05 22.23
N ASP A 277 -11.67 1.52 22.39
CA ASP A 277 -10.82 1.15 23.55
C ASP A 277 -11.47 1.58 24.87
N LEU A 278 -11.95 2.83 24.94
CA LEU A 278 -12.64 3.36 26.13
C LEU A 278 -13.93 2.62 26.48
N ARG A 279 -14.64 2.06 25.47
CA ARG A 279 -15.85 1.26 25.71
C ARG A 279 -15.50 -0.12 26.26
N ILE A 280 -14.43 -0.75 25.74
CA ILE A 280 -13.94 -2.04 26.24
C ILE A 280 -13.44 -1.91 27.67
N GLU A 281 -12.69 -0.85 27.98
CA GLU A 281 -12.22 -0.57 29.34
C GLU A 281 -13.39 -0.37 30.32
N ARG A 282 -14.43 0.37 29.92
CA ARG A 282 -15.64 0.52 30.75
C ARG A 282 -16.35 -0.80 31.03
N MET A 283 -16.62 -1.60 30.00
CA MET A 283 -17.28 -2.91 30.18
C MET A 283 -16.46 -3.87 31.06
N LYS A 284 -15.12 -3.78 31.00
CA LYS A 284 -14.24 -4.58 31.85
C LYS A 284 -14.29 -4.13 33.32
N ASN A 285 -14.41 -2.84 33.58
CA ASN A 285 -14.49 -2.28 34.93
C ASN A 285 -15.88 -2.48 35.56
N GLU A 286 -16.94 -2.38 34.76
CA GLU A 286 -18.33 -2.63 35.19
C GLU A 286 -18.58 -4.14 35.43
N GLY A 287 -17.97 -5.02 34.63
CA GLY A 287 -18.07 -6.47 34.84
C GLY A 287 -17.25 -7.01 36.04
N SER A 288 -16.30 -6.23 36.58
CA SER A 288 -15.52 -6.64 37.76
C SER A 288 -16.13 -6.23 39.09
N SER A 289 -17.07 -5.27 39.11
CA SER A 289 -17.78 -4.88 40.34
C SER A 289 -18.81 -5.92 40.77
N ASP A 290 -19.38 -6.68 39.82
CA ASP A 290 -20.41 -7.70 40.10
C ASP A 290 -19.83 -9.06 40.55
N GLN A 291 -18.50 -9.24 40.52
CA GLN A 291 -17.83 -10.45 41.00
C GLN A 291 -17.25 -10.33 42.42
N ASN A 292 -17.36 -9.14 43.03
CA ASN A 292 -16.85 -8.85 44.38
C ASN A 292 -17.98 -8.55 45.39
N SER A 293 -19.23 -8.82 45.04
CA SER A 293 -20.40 -8.83 45.92
C SER A 293 -20.92 -10.24 46.16
#